data_AF-A0A8T3ZRA3-F1
#
_entry.id   AF-A0A8T3ZRA3-F1
#
_cell.length_a   1.000
_cell.length_b   1.000
_cell.length_c   1.000
_cell.angle_alpha   90.00
_cell.angle_beta   90.00
_cell.angle_gamma   90.00
#
_symmetry.space_group_name_H-M   'P 1'
#
loop_
_entity.id
_entity.type
_entity.pdbx_description
1 polymer ?
#
loop_
_entity_poly.entity_id
_entity_poly.type
_entity_poly.pdbx_seq_one_letter_code
_entity_poly.pdbx_strand_id
1 'polypeptide(L)'
;MTSQKPISLNQQMILAVMPSIISQIIAFYRIKKLVMGVIIETGVIGLIIGISNVIPFPHWLILALAVECLVPLMYVRKWTIQYNQAAKSKHE
;
A
#
# COMPACT_ATOMS: atom_id res chain seq x y z
N MET A 1 23.04 -13.26 -7.85
CA MET A 1 22.40 -11.98 -7.48
C MET A 1 21.24 -11.73 -8.45
N THR A 2 19.98 -11.76 -8.00
CA THR A 2 18.84 -11.53 -8.90
C THR A 2 18.81 -10.05 -9.32
N SER A 3 18.97 -9.77 -10.61
CA SER A 3 18.80 -8.45 -11.21
C SER A 3 17.43 -7.88 -10.82
N GLN A 4 17.41 -6.74 -10.12
CA GLN A 4 16.17 -6.06 -9.73
C GLN A 4 15.67 -5.26 -10.92
N LYS A 5 14.62 -5.73 -11.60
CA LYS A 5 13.98 -4.95 -12.66
C LYS A 5 13.19 -3.78 -12.07
N PRO A 6 13.30 -2.57 -12.63
CA PRO A 6 12.50 -1.43 -12.21
C PRO A 6 11.02 -1.69 -12.49
N ILE A 7 10.15 -1.16 -11.62
CA ILE A 7 8.70 -1.36 -11.68
C ILE A 7 8.02 -0.03 -12.01
N SER A 8 6.97 -0.07 -12.84
CA SER A 8 6.16 1.11 -13.15
C SER A 8 5.44 1.64 -11.92
N LEU A 9 5.67 2.91 -11.59
CA LEU A 9 5.02 3.59 -10.46
C LEU A 9 3.51 3.68 -10.66
N ASN A 10 3.06 3.96 -11.88
CA ASN A 10 1.63 4.11 -12.19
C ASN A 10 0.86 2.81 -11.96
N GLN A 11 1.41 1.66 -12.38
CA GLN A 11 0.78 0.36 -12.14
C GLN A 11 0.70 0.04 -10.65
N GLN A 12 1.75 0.38 -9.88
CA GLN A 12 1.77 0.19 -8.43
C GLN A 12 0.73 1.06 -7.71
N MET A 13 0.58 2.32 -8.15
CA MET A 13 -0.42 3.22 -7.59
C MET A 13 -1.85 2.74 -7.87
N ILE A 14 -2.12 2.21 -9.07
CA ILE A 14 -3.43 1.62 -9.40
C ILE A 14 -3.73 0.42 -8.50
N LEU A 15 -2.75 -0.45 -8.27
CA LEU A 15 -2.94 -1.60 -7.38
C LEU A 15 -3.15 -1.18 -5.91
N ALA A 16 -2.48 -0.11 -5.48
CA ALA A 16 -2.54 0.36 -4.09
C ALA A 16 -3.81 1.15 -3.75
N VAL A 17 -4.38 1.88 -4.71
CA VAL A 17 -5.60 2.68 -4.49
C VAL A 17 -6.87 1.84 -4.54
N MET A 18 -6.82 0.64 -5.13
CA MET A 18 -7.97 -0.26 -5.08
C MET A 18 -8.22 -0.66 -3.63
N PRO A 19 -9.44 -0.48 -3.08
CA PRO A 19 -9.81 -0.91 -1.73
C PRO A 19 -9.99 -2.43 -1.71
N SER A 20 -8.88 -3.12 -1.93
CA SER A 20 -8.78 -4.56 -2.03
C SER A 20 -7.44 -4.96 -1.45
N ILE A 21 -7.51 -5.61 -0.29
CA ILE A 21 -6.37 -6.20 0.41
C ILE A 21 -5.52 -7.04 -0.54
N ILE A 22 -6.14 -7.77 -1.48
CA ILE A 22 -5.42 -8.60 -2.46
C ILE A 22 -4.57 -7.72 -3.40
N SER A 23 -5.17 -6.67 -3.96
CA SER A 23 -4.46 -5.76 -4.88
C SER A 23 -3.31 -5.03 -4.18
N GLN A 24 -3.53 -4.58 -2.94
CA GLN A 24 -2.53 -3.90 -2.12
C GLN A 24 -1.39 -4.85 -1.70
N ILE A 25 -1.71 -6.08 -1.30
CA ILE A 25 -0.71 -7.12 -1.00
C ILE A 25 0.15 -7.41 -2.23
N ILE A 26 -0.45 -7.54 -3.42
CA ILE A 26 0.30 -7.73 -4.68
C ILE A 26 1.25 -6.55 -4.92
N ALA A 27 0.80 -5.32 -4.66
CA ALA A 27 1.63 -4.12 -4.80
C ALA A 27 2.86 -4.17 -3.87
N PHE A 28 2.66 -4.48 -2.59
CA PHE A 28 3.73 -4.63 -1.60
C PHE A 28 4.66 -5.81 -1.88
N TYR A 29 4.12 -6.93 -2.37
CA TYR A 29 4.91 -8.10 -2.76
C TYR A 29 5.89 -7.76 -3.88
N ARG A 30 5.44 -7.05 -4.92
CA ARG A 30 6.25 -6.68 -6.08
C ARG A 30 7.49 -5.85 -5.70
N ILE A 31 7.40 -5.03 -4.66
CA ILE A 31 8.52 -4.21 -4.15
C ILE A 31 9.26 -4.85 -2.95
N LYS A 32 9.04 -6.15 -2.70
CA LYS A 32 9.65 -6.93 -1.60
C LYS A 32 9.39 -6.33 -0.20
N LYS A 33 8.23 -5.69 -0.01
CA LYS A 33 7.78 -5.10 1.26
C LYS A 33 6.55 -5.81 1.83
N LEU A 34 6.32 -7.07 1.47
CA LEU A 34 5.13 -7.84 1.87
C LEU A 34 4.85 -7.78 3.38
N VAL A 35 5.85 -8.05 4.22
CA VAL A 35 5.70 -8.02 5.69
C VAL A 35 5.25 -6.65 6.18
N MET A 36 5.85 -5.56 5.65
CA MET A 36 5.43 -4.21 6.01
C MET A 36 4.04 -3.88 5.47
N GLY A 37 3.67 -4.38 4.29
CA GLY A 37 2.33 -4.29 3.75
C GLY A 37 1.29 -4.92 4.68
N VAL A 38 1.52 -6.15 5.14
CA VAL A 38 0.63 -6.84 6.10
C VAL A 38 0.47 -6.06 7.41
N ILE A 39 1.55 -5.47 7.93
CA ILE A 39 1.49 -4.62 9.13
C ILE A 39 0.62 -3.38 8.88
N ILE A 40 0.77 -2.73 7.72
CA ILE A 40 -0.04 -1.57 7.34
C ILE A 40 -1.51 -1.96 7.24
N GLU A 41 -1.85 -3.02 6.50
CA GLU A 41 -3.24 -3.47 6.33
C GLU A 41 -3.89 -3.83 7.66
N THR A 42 -3.14 -4.52 8.54
CA THR A 42 -3.63 -4.85 9.89
C THR A 42 -3.91 -3.59 10.71
N GLY A 43 -3.04 -2.58 10.62
CA GLY A 43 -3.23 -1.29 11.27
C GLY A 43 -4.42 -0.50 10.72
N VAL A 44 -4.62 -0.53 9.40
CA VAL A 44 -5.76 0.08 8.71
C VAL A 44 -7.07 -0.56 9.16
N ILE A 45 -7.16 -1.89 9.15
CA ILE A 45 -8.33 -2.63 9.65
C ILE A 45 -8.63 -2.27 11.11
N GLY A 46 -7.60 -2.26 11.96
CA GLY A 46 -7.74 -1.86 13.36
C GLY A 46 -8.28 -0.43 13.53
N LEU A 47 -7.81 0.51 12.71
CA LEU A 47 -8.29 1.89 12.69
C LEU A 47 -9.75 1.96 12.24
N ILE A 48 -10.13 1.24 11.18
CA ILE A 48 -11.50 1.20 10.66
C ILE A 48 -12.46 0.66 11.73
N ILE A 49 -12.08 -0.40 12.44
CA ILE A 49 -12.86 -0.93 13.57
C ILE A 49 -12.97 0.11 14.69
N GLY A 50 -11.89 0.83 15.01
CA GLY A 50 -11.92 1.91 15.99
C GLY A 50 -12.91 3.01 15.61
N ILE A 51 -12.87 3.45 14.35
CA ILE A 51 -13.75 4.50 13.82
C ILE A 51 -15.22 4.04 13.83
N SER A 52 -15.52 2.80 13.44
CA SER A 52 -16.90 2.29 13.38
C SER A 52 -17.57 2.19 14.76
N ASN A 53 -16.79 2.06 15.84
CA ASN A 53 -17.31 2.08 17.21
C ASN A 53 -17.59 3.49 17.74
N VAL A 54 -17.03 4.54 17.11
CA VAL A 54 -17.15 5.94 17.58
C VAL A 54 -18.07 6.76 16.69
N ILE A 55 -18.08 6.50 15.39
CA ILE A 55 -18.77 7.31 14.39
C ILE A 55 -19.96 6.53 13.82
N PRO A 56 -21.17 7.10 13.82
CA PRO A 56 -22.36 6.42 13.33
C PRO A 56 -22.34 6.24 11.81
N PHE A 57 -23.00 5.17 11.37
CA PHE A 57 -23.24 4.94 9.95
C PHE A 57 -24.04 6.10 9.33
N PRO A 58 -23.76 6.53 8.08
CA PRO A 58 -22.74 6.03 7.15
C PRO A 58 -21.40 6.79 7.21
N HIS A 59 -21.24 7.75 8.11
CA HIS A 59 -20.09 8.66 8.12
C HIS A 59 -18.75 7.94 8.29
N TRP A 60 -18.72 6.87 9.09
CA TRP A 60 -17.52 6.07 9.27
C TRP A 60 -17.06 5.36 7.99
N LEU A 61 -17.97 5.03 7.06
CA LEU A 61 -17.62 4.37 5.79
C LEU A 61 -16.81 5.26 4.87
N ILE A 62 -17.13 6.56 4.83
CA ILE A 62 -16.40 7.54 4.02
C ILE A 62 -14.96 7.65 4.52
N LEU A 63 -14.80 7.70 5.85
CA LEU A 63 -13.49 7.72 6.50
C LEU A 63 -12.73 6.40 6.31
N ALA A 64 -13.42 5.27 6.42
CA ALA A 64 -12.83 3.96 6.20
C ALA A 64 -12.28 3.82 4.78
N LEU A 65 -13.06 4.22 3.76
CA LEU A 65 -12.60 4.21 2.37
C LEU A 65 -11.43 5.16 2.13
N ALA A 66 -11.45 6.35 2.73
CA ALA A 66 -10.34 7.28 2.62
C ALA A 66 -9.05 6.69 3.21
N VAL A 67 -9.13 6.06 4.38
CA VAL A 67 -7.97 5.41 5.03
C VAL A 67 -7.49 4.21 4.22
N GLU A 68 -8.40 3.31 3.82
CA GLU A 68 -8.13 2.10 3.06
C GLU A 68 -7.42 2.39 1.74
N CYS A 69 -7.78 3.48 1.06
CA CYS A 69 -7.17 3.85 -0.22
C CYS A 69 -5.88 4.68 -0.04
N LEU A 70 -5.89 5.69 0.84
CA LEU A 70 -4.80 6.65 0.93
C LEU A 70 -3.58 6.08 1.65
N VAL A 71 -3.77 5.30 2.72
CA VAL A 71 -2.66 4.79 3.51
C VAL A 71 -1.79 3.84 2.67
N PRO A 72 -2.32 2.77 2.05
CA PRO A 72 -1.53 1.89 1.19
C PRO A 72 -0.90 2.63 0.01
N LEU A 73 -1.64 3.55 -0.62
CA LEU A 73 -1.13 4.36 -1.74
C LEU A 73 0.13 5.16 -1.36
N MET A 74 0.13 5.82 -0.20
CA MET A 74 1.30 6.60 0.27
C MET A 74 2.53 5.70 0.46
N TYR A 75 2.37 4.54 1.11
CA TYR A 75 3.47 3.63 1.38
C TYR A 75 3.98 2.92 0.12
N VAL A 76 3.08 2.44 -0.74
CA VAL A 76 3.45 1.81 -2.01
C VAL A 76 4.19 2.81 -2.91
N ARG A 77 3.73 4.07 -3.00
CA ARG A 77 4.43 5.11 -3.78
C ARG A 77 5.84 5.33 -3.25
N LYS A 78 5.98 5.55 -1.95
CA LYS A 78 7.28 5.81 -1.29
C LYS A 78 8.25 4.66 -1.53
N TRP A 79 7.83 3.43 -1.28
CA TRP A 79 8.71 2.26 -1.38
C TRP A 79 8.97 1.81 -2.81
N THR A 80 8.07 2.06 -3.76
CA THR A 80 8.33 1.83 -5.19
C THR A 80 9.43 2.74 -5.70
N ILE A 81 9.45 4.02 -5.29
CA ILE A 81 10.52 4.95 -5.66
C ILE A 81 11.86 4.47 -5.10
N GLN A 82 11.90 4.09 -3.81
CA GLN A 82 13.12 3.56 -3.17
C GLN A 82 13.60 2.27 -3.85
N TYR A 83 12.68 1.37 -4.18
CA TYR A 83 12.99 0.12 -4.88
C TYR A 83 13.62 0.39 -6.25
N ASN A 84 13.06 1.33 -7.02
CA ASN A 84 13.57 1.69 -8.34
C ASN A 84 14.93 2.42 -8.28
N GLN A 85 15.18 3.23 -7.26
CA GLN A 85 16.48 3.86 -7.03
C GLN A 85 17.57 2.83 -6.68
N ALA A 86 17.24 1.87 -5.80
CA ALA A 86 18.13 0.76 -5.46
C ALA A 86 18.42 -0.14 -6.67
N ALA A 87 17.44 -0.32 -7.57
CA ALA A 87 17.64 -1.05 -8.82
C ALA A 87 18.60 -0.33 -9.78
N LYS A 88 18.48 1.01 -9.93
CA LYS A 88 19.36 1.80 -10.81
C LYS A 88 20.81 1.83 -10.34
N SER A 89 21.05 2.09 -9.05
CA SER A 89 22.41 2.15 -8.46
C SER A 89 23.18 0.82 -8.53
N LYS A 90 22.51 -0.29 -8.83
CA LYS A 90 23.15 -1.61 -8.98
C LYS A 90 23.55 -1.91 -10.44
N HIS A 91 23.15 -1.05 -11.37
CA HIS A 91 23.45 -1.15 -12.79
C HIS A 91 24.47 -0.11 -13.27
N GLU A 92 24.81 0.87 -12.43
CA GLU A 92 26.00 1.73 -12.56
C GLU A 92 27.22 1.06 -11.91
#